data_AF-A0A2N1MQ15-F1
#
_entry.id   AF-A0A2N1MQ15-F1
#
_cell.length_a   1.000
_cell.length_b   1.000
_cell.length_c   1.000
_cell.angle_alpha   90.00
_cell.angle_beta   90.00
_cell.angle_gamma   90.00
#
_symmetry.space_group_name_H-M   'P 1'
#
loop_
_entity.id
_entity.type
_entity.pdbx_description
1 polymer ?
#
loop_
_entity_poly.entity_id
_entity_poly.type
_entity_poly.pdbx_seq_one_letter_code
_entity_poly.pdbx_strand_id
1 'polypeptide(L)'
;MNNKDKKIALSFYRNVTPFYCTFNLKGEFILYSVVSNTSYSDFGNHRIIWIYSTQTKNNKWKCKRFYKIPEDYGIISISKYDKVYLYSKDYIYEWNI
;
A
#
# COMPACT_ATOMS: atom_id res chain seq x y z
N MET A 1 2.95 27.98 -9.57
CA MET A 1 2.18 26.71 -9.66
C MET A 1 0.90 26.91 -8.86
N ASN A 2 -0.26 27.09 -9.52
CA ASN A 2 -1.55 27.30 -8.84
C ASN A 2 -2.15 25.96 -8.40
N ASN A 3 -1.53 25.32 -7.42
CA ASN A 3 -2.09 24.11 -6.81
C ASN A 3 -3.15 24.53 -5.79
N LYS A 4 -4.36 24.83 -6.24
CA LYS A 4 -5.53 24.71 -5.36
C LYS A 4 -5.57 23.25 -4.93
N ASP A 5 -5.55 22.99 -3.62
CA ASP A 5 -5.44 21.66 -3.02
C ASP A 5 -6.51 20.69 -3.56
N LYS A 6 -6.20 19.98 -4.64
CA LYS A 6 -7.07 18.93 -5.17
C LYS A 6 -6.86 17.69 -4.32
N LYS A 7 -7.67 17.57 -3.27
CA LYS A 7 -7.62 16.45 -2.34
C LYS A 7 -8.26 15.21 -2.96
N ILE A 8 -7.60 14.07 -2.84
CA ILE A 8 -8.13 12.75 -3.19
C ILE A 8 -8.15 11.92 -1.91
N ALA A 9 -9.34 11.45 -1.52
CA ALA A 9 -9.49 10.58 -0.37
C ALA A 9 -9.21 9.13 -0.76
N LEU A 10 -8.38 8.43 0.01
CA LEU A 10 -8.22 6.98 -0.09
C LEU A 10 -9.18 6.29 0.87
N SER A 11 -9.86 5.23 0.42
CA SER A 11 -10.64 4.39 1.34
C SER A 11 -9.70 3.57 2.22
N PHE A 12 -9.50 3.99 3.48
CA PHE A 12 -8.75 3.27 4.50
C PHE A 12 -9.67 2.59 5.52
N TYR A 13 -9.17 1.53 6.16
CA TYR A 13 -9.62 1.13 7.50
C TYR A 13 -8.96 2.03 8.56
N ARG A 14 -9.45 2.07 9.80
CA ARG A 14 -8.87 2.96 10.84
C ARG A 14 -7.38 2.62 11.07
N ASN A 15 -6.59 3.64 11.41
CA ASN A 15 -5.17 3.55 11.83
C ASN A 15 -4.18 3.04 10.76
N VAL A 16 -4.19 3.66 9.58
CA VAL A 16 -3.23 3.35 8.49
C VAL A 16 -2.13 4.41 8.43
N THR A 17 -0.88 3.98 8.53
CA THR A 17 0.31 4.83 8.37
C THR A 17 0.97 4.52 7.02
N PRO A 18 0.91 5.44 6.03
CA PRO A 18 1.52 5.24 4.72
C PRO A 18 3.05 5.40 4.77
N PHE A 19 3.79 4.57 4.03
CA PHE A 19 5.26 4.60 4.00
C PHE A 19 5.84 4.79 2.60
N TYR A 20 5.29 4.11 1.60
CA TYR A 20 5.79 4.18 0.22
C TYR A 20 4.62 4.07 -0.75
N CYS A 21 4.69 4.78 -1.88
CA CYS A 21 3.69 4.64 -2.92
C CYS A 21 4.30 4.75 -4.31
N THR A 22 3.62 4.19 -5.29
CA THR A 22 3.95 4.29 -6.71
C THR A 22 2.70 4.16 -7.57
N PHE A 23 2.84 4.41 -8.87
CA PHE A 23 1.82 4.07 -9.85
C PHE A 23 2.36 2.94 -10.73
N ASN A 24 1.51 1.96 -11.02
CA ASN A 24 1.85 0.96 -12.04
C ASN A 24 1.57 1.49 -13.46
N LEU A 25 1.99 0.73 -14.46
CA LEU A 25 1.75 1.07 -15.86
C LEU A 25 0.26 1.09 -16.26
N LYS A 26 -0.63 0.48 -15.48
CA LYS A 26 -2.09 0.54 -15.68
C LYS A 26 -2.70 1.82 -15.11
N GLY A 27 -1.89 2.67 -14.47
CA GLY A 27 -2.35 3.88 -13.80
C GLY A 27 -3.05 3.60 -12.47
N GLU A 28 -2.87 2.43 -11.86
CA GLU A 28 -3.35 2.14 -10.51
C GLU A 28 -2.38 2.72 -9.47
N PHE A 29 -2.92 3.22 -8.37
CA PHE A 29 -2.12 3.73 -7.26
C PHE A 29 -1.83 2.60 -6.27
N ILE A 30 -0.55 2.33 -6.04
CA ILE A 30 -0.08 1.29 -5.12
C ILE A 30 0.49 1.96 -3.88
N LEU A 31 0.03 1.55 -2.70
CA LEU A 31 0.44 2.10 -1.43
C LEU A 31 0.89 0.98 -0.49
N TYR A 32 2.10 1.10 0.03
CA TYR A 32 2.57 0.33 1.18
C TYR A 32 2.33 1.11 2.48
N SER A 33 1.75 0.43 3.47
CA SER A 33 1.42 1.02 4.76
C SER A 33 1.57 0.02 5.91
N VAL A 34 1.60 0.53 7.13
CA VAL A 34 1.36 -0.26 8.35
C VAL A 34 0.00 0.07 8.92
N VAL A 35 -0.76 -0.96 9.31
CA VAL A 35 -2.03 -0.84 10.03
C VAL A 35 -1.83 -1.27 11.47
N SER A 36 -2.14 -0.39 12.42
CA SER A 36 -2.08 -0.72 13.84
C SER A 36 -3.44 -1.14 14.37
N ASN A 37 -3.50 -2.31 15.01
CA ASN A 37 -4.71 -2.77 15.68
C ASN A 37 -4.66 -2.25 17.13
N THR A 38 -5.55 -1.32 17.47
CA THR A 38 -5.53 -0.64 18.80
C THR A 38 -6.34 -1.39 19.86
N SER A 39 -6.83 -2.60 19.58
CA SER A 39 -7.66 -3.38 20.51
C SER A 39 -6.87 -4.53 21.13
N TYR A 40 -6.16 -4.25 22.23
CA TYR A 40 -5.79 -5.11 23.40
C TYR A 40 -5.52 -6.64 23.25
N SER A 41 -5.38 -7.19 22.06
CA SER A 41 -4.99 -8.58 21.82
C SER A 41 -3.85 -8.62 20.80
N ASP A 42 -3.01 -9.64 20.93
CA ASP A 42 -1.64 -9.80 20.41
C ASP A 42 -1.43 -9.75 18.87
N PHE A 43 -2.38 -9.19 18.12
CA PHE A 43 -2.29 -8.98 16.68
C PHE A 43 -1.56 -7.66 16.40
N GLY A 44 -0.23 -7.73 16.38
CA GLY A 44 0.66 -6.61 16.13
C GLY A 44 0.43 -5.86 14.81
N ASN A 45 1.28 -4.86 14.56
CA ASN A 45 1.24 -4.02 13.37
C ASN A 45 1.28 -4.86 12.07
N HIS A 46 0.33 -4.62 11.16
CA HIS A 46 0.26 -5.34 9.88
C HIS A 46 0.76 -4.50 8.71
N ARG A 47 1.72 -5.05 7.98
CA ARG A 47 2.23 -4.48 6.73
C ARG A 47 1.29 -4.83 5.58
N ILE A 48 0.72 -3.84 4.91
CA ILE A 48 -0.26 -4.02 3.83
C ILE A 48 0.15 -3.22 2.59
N ILE A 49 0.06 -3.88 1.44
CA ILE A 49 0.09 -3.24 0.11
C ILE A 49 -1.34 -3.09 -0.38
N TRP A 50 -1.76 -1.88 -0.67
CA TRP A 50 -3.07 -1.54 -1.21
C TRP A 50 -2.94 -1.15 -2.67
N ILE A 51 -3.91 -1.55 -3.50
CA ILE A 51 -3.99 -1.16 -4.90
C ILE A 51 -5.33 -0.47 -5.14
N TYR A 52 -5.28 0.78 -5.59
CA TYR A 52 -6.44 1.64 -5.80
C TYR A 52 -6.67 1.90 -7.30
N SER A 53 -7.94 1.88 -7.71
CA SER A 53 -8.33 2.49 -8.99
C SER A 53 -8.19 4.00 -8.88
N THR A 54 -7.56 4.63 -9.87
CA THR A 54 -7.44 6.09 -9.97
C THR A 54 -8.65 6.74 -10.64
N GLN A 55 -9.59 5.94 -11.15
CA GLN A 55 -10.87 6.43 -11.66
C GLN A 55 -11.65 7.08 -10.52
N THR A 56 -11.61 8.40 -10.50
CA THR A 56 -12.06 9.20 -9.36
C THR A 56 -13.56 9.38 -9.42
N LYS A 57 -14.28 8.90 -8.39
CA LYS A 57 -15.69 9.22 -8.17
C LYS A 57 -15.80 9.96 -6.83
N ASN A 58 -16.36 11.17 -6.84
CA ASN A 58 -16.49 12.03 -5.65
C ASN A 58 -15.15 12.29 -4.94
N ASN A 59 -14.08 12.56 -5.70
CA ASN A 59 -12.73 12.80 -5.18
C ASN A 59 -12.20 11.67 -4.28
N LYS A 60 -12.68 10.44 -4.48
CA LYS A 60 -12.30 9.27 -3.70
C LYS A 60 -11.81 8.15 -4.61
N TRP A 61 -10.69 7.55 -4.23
CA TRP A 61 -10.21 6.30 -4.82
C TRP A 61 -10.65 5.12 -3.97
N LYS A 62 -11.16 4.08 -4.63
CA LYS A 62 -11.57 2.84 -3.99
C LYS A 62 -10.46 1.82 -4.10
N CYS A 63 -10.17 1.16 -2.97
CA CYS A 63 -9.28 0.02 -2.95
C CYS A 63 -9.88 -1.11 -3.80
N LYS A 64 -9.11 -1.62 -4.76
CA LYS A 64 -9.48 -2.78 -5.59
C LYS A 64 -9.10 -4.09 -4.92
N ARG A 65 -7.90 -4.12 -4.32
CA ARG A 65 -7.31 -5.30 -3.68
C ARG A 65 -6.21 -4.87 -2.71
N PHE A 66 -5.91 -5.72 -1.74
CA PHE A 66 -4.82 -5.52 -0.80
C PHE A 66 -4.15 -6.86 -0.47
N TYR A 67 -2.87 -6.78 -0.11
CA TYR A 67 -2.03 -7.92 0.23
C TYR A 67 -1.37 -7.66 1.58
N LYS A 68 -1.51 -8.59 2.53
CA LYS A 68 -0.74 -8.56 3.77
C LYS A 68 0.65 -9.14 3.51
N ILE A 69 1.69 -8.41 3.88
CA ILE A 69 3.06 -8.93 3.87
C ILE A 69 3.25 -9.75 5.16
N PRO A 70 3.77 -10.99 5.10
CA PRO A 70 4.10 -11.77 6.28
C PRO A 70 5.18 -11.06 7.12
N GLU A 71 5.15 -11.26 8.43
CA GLU A 71 5.92 -10.45 9.38
C GLU A 71 7.44 -10.62 9.23
N ASP A 72 7.88 -11.78 8.74
CA ASP A 72 9.29 -12.15 8.51
C ASP A 72 9.94 -11.48 7.28
N TYR A 73 9.18 -10.69 6.53
CA TYR A 73 9.66 -10.01 5.32
C TYR A 73 9.74 -8.50 5.51
N GLY A 74 10.88 -7.93 5.15
CA GLY A 74 11.03 -6.49 4.93
C GLY A 74 10.75 -6.12 3.48
N ILE A 75 10.20 -4.92 3.26
CA ILE A 75 9.99 -4.40 1.91
C ILE A 75 11.24 -3.67 1.42
N ILE A 76 11.68 -3.97 0.20
CA ILE A 76 12.77 -3.25 -0.47
C ILE A 76 12.18 -2.17 -1.38
N SER A 77 11.31 -2.58 -2.30
CA SER A 77 10.69 -1.67 -3.26
C SER A 77 9.41 -2.26 -3.86
N ILE A 78 8.57 -1.36 -4.37
CA ILE A 78 7.46 -1.71 -5.26
C ILE A 78 7.70 -1.05 -6.61
N SER A 79 7.76 -1.86 -7.64
CA SER A 79 8.02 -1.46 -9.01
C SER A 79 6.73 -1.07 -9.74
N LYS A 80 6.84 -0.19 -10.74
CA LYS A 80 5.74 0.15 -11.65
C LYS A 80 5.24 -1.02 -12.51
N TYR A 81 5.98 -2.13 -12.54
CA TYR A 81 5.67 -3.33 -13.32
C TYR A 81 4.90 -4.40 -12.53
N ASP A 82 4.13 -4.00 -11.50
CA ASP A 82 3.37 -4.92 -10.63
C ASP A 82 4.25 -5.97 -9.93
N LYS A 83 5.47 -5.55 -9.54
CA LYS A 83 6.43 -6.37 -8.78
C LYS A 83 6.72 -5.78 -7.42
N VAL A 84 6.83 -6.64 -6.42
CA VAL A 84 7.31 -6.29 -5.07
C VAL A 84 8.59 -7.06 -4.80
N TYR A 85 9.61 -6.35 -4.36
CA TYR A 85 10.86 -6.95 -3.90
C TYR A 85 10.90 -6.92 -2.38
N LEU A 86 11.05 -8.10 -1.78
CA LEU A 86 11.13 -8.31 -0.35
C LEU A 86 12.51 -8.87 0.01
N TYR A 87 12.94 -8.65 1.25
CA TYR A 87 14.09 -9.35 1.82
C TYR A 87 13.67 -10.15 3.04
N SER A 88 14.29 -11.31 3.21
CA SER A 88 14.29 -12.06 4.47
C SER A 88 15.60 -12.83 4.58
N LYS A 89 16.30 -12.64 5.70
CA LYS A 89 17.68 -13.15 5.89
C LYS A 89 18.58 -12.69 4.72
N ASP A 90 19.27 -13.63 4.08
CA ASP A 90 20.22 -13.38 2.98
C ASP A 90 19.57 -13.52 1.59
N TYR A 91 18.24 -13.55 1.51
CA TYR A 91 17.49 -13.76 0.27
C TYR A 91 16.65 -12.56 -0.13
N ILE A 92 16.59 -12.31 -1.43
CA ILE A 92 15.66 -11.38 -2.07
C ILE A 92 14.55 -12.21 -2.73
N TYR A 93 13.31 -11.79 -2.53
CA TYR A 93 12.13 -12.42 -3.09
C TYR A 93 11.41 -11.44 -4.02
N GLU A 94 10.90 -11.96 -5.14
CA GLU A 94 10.10 -11.19 -6.10
C GLU A 94 8.66 -11.73 -6.11
N TRP A 95 7.69 -10.87 -5.82
CA TRP A 95 6.26 -11.20 -5.87
C TRP A 95 5.53 -10.40 -6.95
N ASN A 96 4.53 -11.01 -7.57
CA ASN A 96 3.59 -10.33 -8.47
C ASN A 96 2.40 -9.79 -7.66
N ILE A 97 1.95 -8.57 -7.97
CA ILE A 97 0.82 -7.94 -7.26
C ILE A 97 -0.31 -7.40 -8.14
#